data_AF-A0A919I1J3-F1
#
_entry.id   AF-A0A919I1J3-F1
#
_cell.length_a   1.000
_cell.length_b   1.000
_cell.length_c   1.000
_cell.angle_alpha   90.00
_cell.angle_beta   90.00
_cell.angle_gamma   90.00
#
_symmetry.space_group_name_H-M   'P 1'
#
loop_
_entity.id
_entity.type
_entity.pdbx_description
1 polymer ?
#
loop_
_entity_poly.entity_id
_entity_poly.type
_entity_poly.pdbx_seq_one_letter_code
_entity_poly.pdbx_strand_id
1 'polypeptide(L)'
;MKNYFEYGQQPLTRAQLSLMNKLAQDGKAQTLQDLLDKKLKFETYASTFRFVIPNAQAGKRTLFDVSKSYLEGAIPEEWDRGMLQDGVNISVSHIRTGFVADAVITVAQAGVAYASQPNSWPAALRNGRYMFQQSNGNPNFVQVQNTGTQAASFNPLGVGDAFELEEPIVFVEGKSAKFELWIPDSQAFASPAGANLLEINFYGSWIRPKGA
;
A
#
# COMPACT_ATOMS: atom_id res chain seq x y z
N MET A 1 -0.39 18.72 -4.45
CA MET A 1 -1.44 19.47 -5.17
C MET A 1 -2.75 18.74 -4.93
N LYS A 2 -3.69 19.33 -4.18
CA LYS A 2 -5.01 18.72 -3.93
C LYS A 2 -5.88 19.03 -5.15
N ASN A 3 -6.08 18.07 -6.04
CA ASN A 3 -7.05 18.22 -7.12
C ASN A 3 -8.42 17.75 -6.60
N TYR A 4 -9.34 18.70 -6.53
CA TYR A 4 -10.73 18.50 -6.13
C TYR A 4 -11.52 18.08 -7.35
N PHE A 5 -12.28 16.99 -7.30
CA PHE A 5 -13.16 16.59 -8.40
C PHE A 5 -14.57 16.33 -7.88
N GLU A 6 -15.55 17.08 -8.40
CA GLU A 6 -16.98 16.79 -8.23
C GLU A 6 -17.42 15.72 -9.22
N TYR A 7 -18.36 14.86 -8.79
CA TYR A 7 -18.92 13.79 -9.61
C TYR A 7 -19.60 14.37 -10.87
N GLY A 8 -19.12 13.98 -12.05
CA GLY A 8 -19.73 14.36 -13.34
C GLY A 8 -18.97 15.39 -14.18
N GLN A 9 -17.84 15.94 -13.71
CA GLN A 9 -17.08 16.95 -14.47
C GLN A 9 -15.89 16.38 -15.28
N GLN A 10 -15.46 15.15 -15.01
CA GLN A 10 -14.45 14.41 -15.81
C GLN A 10 -14.75 12.90 -15.75
N PRO A 11 -14.33 12.09 -16.74
CA PRO A 11 -14.42 10.65 -16.66
C PRO A 11 -13.65 10.15 -15.42
N LEU A 12 -14.26 9.26 -14.65
CA LEU A 12 -13.67 8.68 -13.45
C LEU A 12 -12.38 7.93 -13.78
N THR A 13 -11.40 7.98 -12.90
CA THR A 13 -10.17 7.17 -13.04
C THR A 13 -10.47 5.69 -12.83
N ARG A 14 -9.57 4.80 -13.29
CA ARG A 14 -9.69 3.34 -13.09
C ARG A 14 -9.86 2.97 -11.61
N ALA A 15 -9.13 3.65 -10.72
CA ALA A 15 -9.23 3.46 -9.28
C ALA A 15 -10.62 3.87 -8.74
N GLN A 16 -11.14 5.01 -9.18
CA GLN A 16 -12.46 5.50 -8.77
C GLN A 16 -13.58 4.58 -9.26
N LEU A 17 -13.52 4.11 -10.52
CA LEU A 17 -14.48 3.16 -11.07
C LEU A 17 -14.46 1.83 -10.32
N SER A 18 -13.28 1.27 -10.05
CA SER A 18 -13.14 0.02 -9.28
C SER A 18 -13.74 0.16 -7.89
N LEU A 19 -13.46 1.28 -7.20
CA LEU A 19 -14.00 1.57 -5.88
C LEU A 19 -15.53 1.70 -5.89
N MET A 20 -16.10 2.43 -6.85
CA MET A 20 -17.56 2.56 -7.00
C MET A 20 -18.24 1.22 -7.21
N ASN A 21 -17.73 0.42 -8.14
CA ASN A 21 -18.29 -0.90 -8.46
C ASN A 21 -18.25 -1.81 -7.23
N LYS A 22 -17.14 -1.75 -6.46
CA LYS A 22 -17.01 -2.57 -5.25
C LYS A 22 -17.95 -2.12 -4.15
N LEU A 23 -18.12 -0.82 -3.93
CA LEU A 23 -19.04 -0.30 -2.92
C LEU A 23 -20.51 -0.56 -3.25
N ALA A 24 -20.89 -0.55 -4.53
CA ALA A 24 -22.23 -0.93 -4.95
C ALA A 24 -22.56 -2.40 -4.63
N GLN A 25 -21.55 -3.27 -4.54
CA GLN A 25 -21.71 -4.70 -4.23
C GLN A 25 -21.57 -5.01 -2.74
N ASP A 26 -20.59 -4.38 -2.08
CA ASP A 26 -20.11 -4.77 -0.74
C ASP A 26 -20.29 -3.67 0.32
N GLY A 27 -20.75 -2.48 -0.05
CA GLY A 27 -20.85 -1.34 0.87
C GLY A 27 -21.78 -1.62 2.05
N LYS A 28 -21.40 -1.14 3.24
CA LYS A 28 -22.29 -1.12 4.40
C LYS A 28 -23.46 -0.15 4.14
N ALA A 29 -24.55 -0.31 4.91
CA ALA A 29 -25.80 0.45 4.70
C ALA A 29 -25.59 1.96 4.51
N GLN A 30 -24.77 2.61 5.35
CA GLN A 30 -24.50 4.05 5.23
C GLN A 30 -23.68 4.40 3.98
N THR A 31 -22.57 3.70 3.74
CA THR A 31 -21.69 3.93 2.57
C THR A 31 -22.41 3.64 1.25
N LEU A 32 -23.26 2.62 1.23
CA LEU A 32 -24.13 2.31 0.08
C LEU A 32 -25.20 3.37 -0.13
N GLN A 33 -25.85 3.84 0.95
CA GLN A 33 -26.83 4.92 0.85
C GLN A 33 -26.17 6.21 0.36
N ASP A 34 -25.00 6.56 0.87
CA ASP A 34 -24.24 7.73 0.43
C ASP A 34 -23.77 7.61 -1.02
N LEU A 35 -23.47 6.38 -1.50
CA LEU A 35 -23.19 6.13 -2.92
C LEU A 35 -24.42 6.42 -3.78
N LEU A 36 -25.58 5.87 -3.42
CA LEU A 36 -26.84 6.04 -4.14
C LEU A 36 -27.31 7.50 -4.14
N ASP A 37 -27.13 8.19 -3.01
CA ASP A 37 -27.46 9.61 -2.83
C ASP A 37 -26.42 10.55 -3.44
N LYS A 38 -25.33 10.02 -4.02
CA LYS A 38 -24.21 10.80 -4.59
C LYS A 38 -23.56 11.75 -3.57
N LYS A 39 -23.49 11.33 -2.31
CA LYS A 39 -22.88 12.05 -1.18
C LYS A 39 -21.42 11.67 -0.93
N LEU A 40 -20.86 10.77 -1.72
CA LEU A 40 -19.47 10.36 -1.58
C LEU A 40 -18.51 11.29 -2.33
N LYS A 41 -17.36 11.56 -1.70
CA LYS A 41 -16.28 12.36 -2.29
C LYS A 41 -15.05 11.49 -2.53
N PHE A 42 -14.50 11.54 -3.75
CA PHE A 42 -13.21 10.94 -4.07
C PHE A 42 -12.08 11.94 -3.86
N GLU A 43 -10.97 11.48 -3.32
CA GLU A 43 -9.74 12.25 -3.27
C GLU A 43 -8.53 11.35 -3.57
N THR A 44 -7.41 11.97 -3.92
CA THR A 44 -6.16 11.26 -4.16
C THR A 44 -5.68 10.61 -2.87
N TYR A 45 -5.38 9.32 -2.96
CA TYR A 45 -4.78 8.56 -1.87
C TYR A 45 -3.28 8.39 -2.13
N ALA A 46 -2.46 8.70 -1.13
CA ALA A 46 -1.02 8.52 -1.16
C ALA A 46 -0.53 8.27 0.26
N SER A 47 -0.15 7.02 0.55
CA SER A 47 0.27 6.63 1.90
C SER A 47 1.50 5.72 1.83
N THR A 48 2.24 5.67 2.94
CA THR A 48 3.51 4.97 3.03
C THR A 48 3.52 4.05 4.24
N PHE A 49 3.85 2.79 4.02
CA PHE A 49 3.96 1.75 5.03
C PHE A 49 5.43 1.37 5.19
N ARG A 50 5.90 1.20 6.42
CA ARG A 50 7.29 0.88 6.73
C ARG A 50 7.36 -0.34 7.65
N PHE A 51 8.26 -1.25 7.31
CA PHE A 51 8.37 -2.55 7.98
C PHE A 51 9.82 -2.87 8.28
N VAL A 52 10.04 -3.43 9.46
CA VAL A 52 11.31 -4.09 9.82
C VAL A 52 11.25 -5.54 9.35
N ILE A 53 12.21 -5.94 8.53
CA ILE A 53 12.37 -7.31 8.07
C ILE A 53 13.40 -8.02 8.96
N PRO A 54 13.05 -9.15 9.60
CA PRO A 54 14.01 -9.90 10.41
C PRO A 54 15.23 -10.34 9.61
N ASN A 55 16.37 -10.41 10.29
CA ASN A 55 17.60 -10.96 9.74
C ASN A 55 17.41 -12.43 9.36
N ALA A 56 18.08 -12.87 8.30
CA ALA A 56 17.98 -14.24 7.78
C ALA A 56 16.54 -14.69 7.42
N GLN A 57 15.62 -13.74 7.20
CA GLN A 57 14.24 -14.07 6.82
C GLN A 57 14.20 -14.69 5.41
N ALA A 58 13.56 -15.85 5.30
CA ALA A 58 13.19 -16.53 4.07
C ALA A 58 11.69 -16.92 4.09
N GLY A 59 11.14 -17.40 2.98
CA GLY A 59 9.75 -17.83 2.91
C GLY A 59 8.74 -16.71 3.19
N LYS A 60 7.61 -17.07 3.81
CA LYS A 60 6.49 -16.15 4.05
C LYS A 60 6.71 -15.27 5.28
N ARG A 61 6.57 -13.96 5.12
CA ARG A 61 6.57 -12.97 6.20
C ARG A 61 5.28 -12.15 6.19
N THR A 62 4.53 -12.20 7.29
CA THR A 62 3.44 -11.25 7.51
C THR A 62 4.01 -9.89 7.85
N LEU A 63 3.67 -8.89 7.03
CA LEU A 63 4.06 -7.49 7.22
C LEU A 63 3.00 -6.74 8.00
N PHE A 64 1.74 -6.94 7.62
CA PHE A 64 0.56 -6.24 8.11
C PHE A 64 -0.59 -7.19 8.41
N ASP A 65 -1.12 -7.16 9.64
CA ASP A 65 -2.42 -7.73 9.99
C ASP A 65 -2.92 -7.17 11.33
N VAL A 66 -4.12 -7.61 11.73
CA VAL A 66 -4.80 -7.20 12.96
C VAL A 66 -4.09 -7.63 14.25
N SER A 67 -3.16 -8.59 14.17
CA SER A 67 -2.46 -9.15 15.33
C SER A 67 -1.17 -8.38 15.68
N LYS A 68 -0.72 -7.50 14.79
CA LYS A 68 0.55 -6.79 14.90
C LYS A 68 0.37 -5.39 15.46
N SER A 69 1.23 -5.05 16.42
CA SER A 69 1.42 -3.67 16.87
C SER A 69 2.51 -3.00 16.05
N TYR A 70 2.31 -1.73 15.72
CA TYR A 70 3.24 -0.92 14.94
C TYR A 70 3.74 0.26 15.74
N LEU A 71 4.95 0.70 15.43
CA LEU A 71 5.49 1.95 15.93
C LEU A 71 4.80 3.13 15.23
N GLU A 72 4.73 4.26 15.93
CA GLU A 72 4.21 5.51 15.39
C GLU A 72 4.92 5.87 14.07
N GLY A 73 4.14 6.27 13.05
CA GLY A 73 4.64 6.65 11.72
C GLY A 73 5.09 5.51 10.80
N ALA A 74 4.99 4.25 11.25
CA ALA A 74 5.26 3.08 10.41
C ALA A 74 4.05 2.68 9.55
N ILE A 75 2.84 2.83 10.10
CA ILE A 75 1.57 2.56 9.41
C ILE A 75 0.75 3.86 9.43
N PRO A 76 0.10 4.25 8.32
CA PRO A 76 -0.82 5.39 8.28
C PRO A 76 -1.99 5.21 9.24
N GLU A 77 -2.44 6.29 9.87
CA GLU A 77 -3.47 6.27 10.93
C GLU A 77 -4.81 5.69 10.47
N GLU A 78 -5.16 5.86 9.20
CA GLU A 78 -6.40 5.32 8.63
C GLU A 78 -6.42 3.78 8.55
N TRP A 79 -5.27 3.12 8.76
CA TRP A 79 -5.08 1.66 8.74
C TRP A 79 -4.85 1.05 10.13
N ASP A 80 -5.18 1.76 11.20
CA ASP A 80 -4.90 1.29 12.55
C ASP A 80 -5.43 -0.15 12.77
N ARG A 81 -4.57 -0.98 13.39
CA ARG A 81 -4.83 -2.39 13.70
C ARG A 81 -5.30 -3.25 12.52
N GLY A 82 -4.80 -3.02 11.32
CA GLY A 82 -5.13 -3.92 10.21
C GLY A 82 -6.46 -3.62 9.53
N MET A 83 -7.13 -2.51 9.85
CA MET A 83 -8.47 -2.21 9.34
C MET A 83 -8.59 -0.75 8.93
N LEU A 84 -9.46 -0.50 7.95
CA LEU A 84 -9.90 0.85 7.62
C LEU A 84 -11.04 1.27 8.54
N GLN A 85 -10.98 2.53 8.98
CA GLN A 85 -12.05 3.17 9.74
C GLN A 85 -13.37 3.16 8.96
N ASP A 86 -14.49 3.13 9.68
CA ASP A 86 -15.81 3.22 9.06
C ASP A 86 -15.95 4.54 8.28
N GLY A 87 -16.49 4.46 7.08
CA GLY A 87 -16.58 5.56 6.10
C GLY A 87 -15.36 5.68 5.17
N VAL A 88 -14.25 4.98 5.42
CA VAL A 88 -13.01 5.11 4.63
C VAL A 88 -12.80 3.87 3.77
N ASN A 89 -12.81 4.07 2.45
CA ASN A 89 -12.53 2.99 1.50
C ASN A 89 -11.46 3.46 0.50
N ILE A 90 -10.57 2.56 0.09
CA ILE A 90 -9.36 2.88 -0.66
C ILE A 90 -9.26 1.98 -1.88
N SER A 91 -8.92 2.56 -3.03
CA SER A 91 -8.50 1.82 -4.22
C SER A 91 -7.06 2.20 -4.54
N VAL A 92 -6.17 1.22 -4.49
CA VAL A 92 -4.76 1.36 -4.86
C VAL A 92 -4.61 1.02 -6.32
N SER A 93 -4.12 1.96 -7.13
CA SER A 93 -3.83 1.74 -8.56
C SER A 93 -2.34 1.68 -8.85
N HIS A 94 -1.50 2.26 -7.99
CA HIS A 94 -0.05 2.17 -8.15
C HIS A 94 0.63 1.79 -6.85
N ILE A 95 1.71 1.04 -6.96
CA ILE A 95 2.53 0.60 -5.83
C ILE A 95 4.00 0.91 -6.12
N ARG A 96 4.72 1.36 -5.09
CA ARG A 96 6.16 1.52 -5.13
C ARG A 96 6.82 0.83 -3.94
N THR A 97 8.03 0.31 -4.14
CA THR A 97 8.87 -0.25 -3.08
C THR A 97 10.13 0.59 -2.88
N GLY A 98 10.51 0.77 -1.62
CA GLY A 98 11.83 1.23 -1.21
C GLY A 98 12.45 0.21 -0.25
N PHE A 99 13.77 0.06 -0.29
CA PHE A 99 14.48 -0.83 0.64
C PHE A 99 15.81 -0.25 1.07
N VAL A 100 16.21 -0.53 2.29
CA VAL A 100 17.56 -0.28 2.78
C VAL A 100 18.01 -1.46 3.65
N ALA A 101 19.24 -1.91 3.42
CA ALA A 101 19.94 -2.83 4.30
C ALA A 101 20.79 -2.02 5.29
N ASP A 102 21.02 -2.57 6.49
CA ASP A 102 21.90 -1.98 7.50
C ASP A 102 21.49 -0.57 7.97
N ALA A 103 20.18 -0.32 8.04
CA ALA A 103 19.66 0.96 8.50
C ALA A 103 19.89 1.16 10.00
N VAL A 104 20.42 2.33 10.36
CA VAL A 104 20.61 2.72 11.76
C VAL A 104 19.26 3.18 12.33
N ILE A 105 18.71 2.42 13.29
CA ILE A 105 17.37 2.67 13.87
C ILE A 105 17.34 3.84 14.87
N THR A 106 18.44 4.59 15.03
CA THR A 106 18.47 5.77 15.91
C THR A 106 17.68 6.96 15.34
N VAL A 107 17.24 6.88 14.09
CA VAL A 107 16.30 7.83 13.47
C VAL A 107 14.91 7.21 13.36
N ALA A 108 13.86 8.02 13.44
CA ALA A 108 12.51 7.57 13.11
C ALA A 108 12.50 6.97 11.69
N GLN A 109 11.75 5.88 11.45
CA GLN A 109 11.75 5.18 10.15
C GLN A 109 11.37 6.09 8.97
N ALA A 110 10.65 7.18 9.24
CA ALA A 110 10.29 8.20 8.26
C ALA A 110 11.49 9.04 7.76
N GLY A 111 12.58 9.11 8.52
CA GLY A 111 13.81 9.83 8.14
C GLY A 111 14.85 8.97 7.42
N VAL A 112 14.54 7.69 7.16
CA VAL A 112 15.44 6.75 6.47
C VAL A 112 15.38 6.98 4.96
N ALA A 113 16.55 7.01 4.31
CA ALA A 113 16.65 7.05 2.86
C ALA A 113 16.54 5.63 2.27
N TYR A 114 15.44 5.36 1.57
CA TYR A 114 15.20 4.06 0.94
C TYR A 114 15.69 4.05 -0.51
N ALA A 115 16.36 2.97 -0.92
CA ALA A 115 16.70 2.75 -2.32
C ALA A 115 15.47 2.23 -3.07
N SER A 116 15.11 2.89 -4.17
CA SER A 116 13.93 2.55 -4.99
C SER A 116 14.24 1.73 -6.23
N GLN A 117 15.53 1.53 -6.56
CA GLN A 117 15.92 0.81 -7.77
C GLN A 117 16.03 -0.71 -7.50
N PRO A 118 15.37 -1.56 -8.30
CA PRO A 118 15.38 -3.01 -8.06
C PRO A 118 16.76 -3.67 -8.07
N ASN A 119 17.70 -3.14 -8.83
CA ASN A 119 19.08 -3.62 -8.91
C ASN A 119 19.85 -3.46 -7.59
N SER A 120 19.48 -2.48 -6.76
CA SER A 120 20.08 -2.20 -5.46
C SER A 120 19.54 -3.08 -4.32
N TRP A 121 18.45 -3.82 -4.59
CA TRP A 121 17.80 -4.66 -3.58
C TRP A 121 18.44 -6.04 -3.48
N PRO A 122 18.41 -6.68 -2.29
CA PRO A 122 18.83 -8.06 -2.16
C PRO A 122 17.95 -8.98 -3.01
N ALA A 123 18.54 -10.07 -3.51
CA ALA A 123 17.83 -11.05 -4.34
C ALA A 123 16.54 -11.55 -3.66
N ALA A 124 16.58 -11.78 -2.35
CA ALA A 124 15.44 -12.21 -1.53
C ALA A 124 14.23 -11.26 -1.67
N LEU A 125 14.47 -9.95 -1.72
CA LEU A 125 13.40 -8.98 -1.95
C LEU A 125 13.01 -8.91 -3.42
N ARG A 126 14.00 -8.76 -4.32
CA ARG A 126 13.77 -8.57 -5.76
C ARG A 126 12.94 -9.71 -6.38
N ASN A 127 13.25 -10.94 -6.01
CA ASN A 127 12.56 -12.14 -6.50
C ASN A 127 11.34 -12.52 -5.66
N GLY A 128 10.99 -11.70 -4.66
CA GLY A 128 9.82 -11.89 -3.84
C GLY A 128 8.54 -11.37 -4.51
N ARG A 129 7.41 -11.67 -3.87
CA ARG A 129 6.10 -11.12 -4.23
C ARG A 129 5.38 -10.61 -3.00
N TYR A 130 4.63 -9.52 -3.16
CA TYR A 130 3.64 -9.11 -2.19
C TYR A 130 2.35 -9.91 -2.38
N MET A 131 1.67 -10.14 -1.26
CA MET A 131 0.30 -10.60 -1.23
C MET A 131 -0.52 -9.61 -0.40
N PHE A 132 -1.57 -9.07 -1.00
CA PHE A 132 -2.52 -8.18 -0.35
C PHE A 132 -3.91 -8.83 -0.33
N GLN A 133 -4.52 -8.94 0.85
CA GLN A 133 -5.83 -9.56 1.02
C GLN A 133 -6.66 -8.81 2.06
N GLN A 134 -7.98 -8.84 1.89
CA GLN A 134 -8.93 -8.54 2.97
C GLN A 134 -9.74 -9.79 3.34
N SER A 135 -10.32 -9.81 4.53
CA SER A 135 -11.25 -10.86 4.98
C SER A 135 -12.32 -11.13 3.91
N ASN A 136 -12.48 -12.41 3.54
CA ASN A 136 -13.39 -12.91 2.50
C ASN A 136 -13.09 -12.44 1.06
N GLY A 137 -11.93 -11.83 0.82
CA GLY A 137 -11.45 -11.46 -0.52
C GLY A 137 -10.38 -12.41 -1.06
N ASN A 138 -10.23 -12.43 -2.38
CA ASN A 138 -9.13 -13.14 -3.03
C ASN A 138 -7.81 -12.36 -2.82
N PRO A 139 -6.68 -13.08 -2.64
CA PRO A 139 -5.37 -12.45 -2.55
C PRO A 139 -4.95 -11.84 -3.89
N ASN A 140 -4.41 -10.62 -3.84
CA ASN A 140 -3.77 -9.96 -4.98
C ASN A 140 -2.26 -10.12 -4.86
N PHE A 141 -1.60 -10.53 -5.94
CA PHE A 141 -0.16 -10.76 -5.97
C PHE A 141 0.55 -9.74 -6.84
N VAL A 142 1.64 -9.17 -6.34
CA VAL A 142 2.46 -8.19 -7.07
C VAL A 142 3.94 -8.58 -6.95
N GLN A 143 4.63 -8.73 -8.08
CA GLN A 143 6.06 -9.03 -8.10
C GLN A 143 6.86 -7.82 -7.63
N VAL A 144 7.74 -7.99 -6.65
CA VAL A 144 8.40 -6.85 -5.99
C VAL A 144 9.31 -6.10 -6.96
N GLN A 145 10.09 -6.79 -7.79
CA GLN A 145 10.97 -6.17 -8.79
C GLN A 145 10.27 -5.17 -9.72
N ASN A 146 8.96 -5.32 -9.96
CA ASN A 146 8.21 -4.43 -10.84
C ASN A 146 7.88 -3.10 -10.17
N THR A 147 7.91 -3.05 -8.84
CA THR A 147 7.48 -1.90 -8.03
C THR A 147 8.59 -0.90 -7.73
N GLY A 148 9.78 -1.10 -8.29
CA GLY A 148 10.88 -0.14 -8.20
C GLY A 148 10.94 0.74 -9.43
N THR A 149 11.69 1.82 -9.33
CA THR A 149 11.90 2.73 -10.46
C THR A 149 12.69 2.03 -11.55
N GLN A 150 12.12 1.97 -12.76
CA GLN A 150 12.73 1.30 -13.91
C GLN A 150 13.93 2.07 -14.49
N ALA A 151 14.09 3.35 -14.13
CA ALA A 151 15.21 4.20 -14.53
C ALA A 151 15.82 4.90 -13.31
N ALA A 152 17.12 5.19 -13.39
CA ALA A 152 17.82 6.07 -12.45
C ALA A 152 17.43 7.53 -12.76
N SER A 153 16.28 7.96 -12.25
CA SER A 153 15.86 9.36 -12.33
C SER A 153 16.42 10.15 -11.14
N PHE A 154 16.98 11.33 -11.41
CA PHE A 154 17.36 12.30 -10.37
C PHE A 154 16.18 13.19 -9.94
N ASN A 155 15.01 13.04 -10.58
CA ASN A 155 13.82 13.78 -10.20
C ASN A 155 13.27 13.27 -8.86
N PRO A 156 12.58 14.15 -8.09
CA PRO A 156 11.86 13.71 -6.90
C PRO A 156 10.86 12.61 -7.26
N LEU A 157 10.98 11.47 -6.58
CA LEU A 157 10.19 10.28 -6.87
C LEU A 157 8.67 10.55 -6.68
N GLY A 158 7.90 10.45 -7.76
CA GLY A 158 6.47 10.74 -7.78
C GLY A 158 5.59 9.52 -8.10
N VAL A 159 4.27 9.74 -8.27
CA VAL A 159 3.32 8.69 -8.70
C VAL A 159 3.71 8.10 -10.06
N GLY A 160 4.30 8.91 -10.95
CA GLY A 160 4.73 8.46 -12.28
C GLY A 160 5.87 7.44 -12.28
N ASP A 161 6.56 7.27 -11.15
CA ASP A 161 7.63 6.27 -10.98
C ASP A 161 7.13 4.99 -10.29
N ALA A 162 5.85 4.95 -9.91
CA ALA A 162 5.21 3.79 -9.28
C ALA A 162 4.67 2.82 -10.35
N PHE A 163 4.65 1.53 -10.02
CA PHE A 163 4.11 0.50 -10.89
C PHE A 163 2.58 0.60 -10.96
N GLU A 164 2.03 0.82 -12.15
CA GLU A 164 0.58 0.77 -12.38
C GLU A 164 0.10 -0.68 -12.36
N LEU A 165 -0.92 -0.95 -11.54
CA LEU A 165 -1.54 -2.25 -11.44
C LEU A 165 -2.47 -2.50 -12.64
N GLU A 166 -2.47 -3.74 -13.13
CA GLU A 166 -3.42 -4.17 -14.14
C GLU A 166 -4.86 -4.07 -13.64
N GLU A 167 -5.11 -4.36 -12.36
CA GLU A 167 -6.39 -4.11 -11.71
C GLU A 167 -6.15 -3.41 -10.35
N PRO A 168 -6.89 -2.32 -10.05
CA PRO A 168 -6.75 -1.66 -8.75
C PRO A 168 -7.16 -2.58 -7.60
N ILE A 169 -6.35 -2.61 -6.54
CA ILE A 169 -6.67 -3.34 -5.32
C ILE A 169 -7.59 -2.47 -4.47
N VAL A 170 -8.80 -2.98 -4.18
CA VAL A 170 -9.78 -2.26 -3.38
C VAL A 170 -9.80 -2.78 -1.95
N PHE A 171 -9.71 -1.85 -1.01
CA PHE A 171 -9.83 -2.07 0.42
C PHE A 171 -11.09 -1.38 0.95
N VAL A 172 -11.97 -2.17 1.54
CA VAL A 172 -13.25 -1.73 2.11
C VAL A 172 -13.14 -1.60 3.62
N GLU A 173 -13.81 -0.60 4.18
CA GLU A 173 -13.95 -0.34 5.62
C GLU A 173 -14.38 -1.57 6.42
N GLY A 174 -13.91 -1.67 7.67
CA GLY A 174 -14.30 -2.73 8.60
C GLY A 174 -13.91 -4.16 8.21
N LYS A 175 -13.15 -4.35 7.13
CA LYS A 175 -12.56 -5.65 6.77
C LYS A 175 -11.11 -5.73 7.25
N SER A 176 -10.74 -6.86 7.83
CA SER A 176 -9.35 -7.14 8.22
C SER A 176 -8.48 -7.24 6.98
N ALA A 177 -7.45 -6.42 6.89
CA ALA A 177 -6.44 -6.48 5.84
C ALA A 177 -5.22 -7.28 6.29
N LYS A 178 -4.59 -7.96 5.33
CA LYS A 178 -3.38 -8.74 5.52
C LYS A 178 -2.41 -8.47 4.38
N PHE A 179 -1.21 -7.99 4.71
CA PHE A 179 -0.11 -7.82 3.75
C PHE A 179 1.01 -8.79 4.11
N GLU A 180 1.49 -9.52 3.11
CA GLU A 180 2.60 -10.45 3.27
C GLU A 180 3.67 -10.19 2.21
N LEU A 181 4.92 -10.44 2.57
CA LEU A 181 6.03 -10.60 1.65
C LEU A 181 6.36 -12.10 1.57
N TRP A 182 6.35 -12.63 0.36
CA TRP A 182 6.69 -14.02 0.09
C TRP A 182 8.05 -14.05 -0.61
N ILE A 183 9.04 -14.58 0.09
CA ILE A 183 10.42 -14.69 -0.35
C ILE A 183 10.64 -16.12 -0.86
N PRO A 184 11.37 -16.35 -1.97
CA PRO A 184 11.74 -17.69 -2.37
C PRO A 184 12.53 -18.41 -1.27
N ASP A 185 12.20 -19.67 -0.95
CA ASP A 185 12.83 -20.40 0.16
C ASP A 185 14.35 -20.59 0.00
N SER A 186 14.85 -20.50 -1.24
CA SER A 186 16.29 -20.56 -1.55
C SER A 186 17.03 -19.24 -1.31
N GLN A 187 16.34 -18.19 -0.85
CA GLN A 187 16.89 -16.85 -0.68
C GLN A 187 16.52 -16.30 0.70
N ALA A 188 17.45 -15.58 1.33
CA ALA A 188 17.23 -14.96 2.62
C ALA A 188 17.79 -13.54 2.65
N PHE A 189 17.21 -12.69 3.50
CA PHE A 189 17.80 -11.40 3.83
C PHE A 189 19.13 -11.58 4.57
N ALA A 190 20.07 -10.67 4.31
CA ALA A 190 21.33 -10.65 5.06
C ALA A 190 21.11 -10.33 6.54
N SER A 191 22.14 -10.54 7.36
CA SER A 191 22.16 -10.19 8.79
C SER A 191 23.13 -9.02 9.05
N PRO A 192 22.80 -7.80 8.62
CA PRO A 192 23.63 -6.63 8.88
C PRO A 192 23.60 -6.23 10.37
N ALA A 193 24.47 -5.29 10.76
CA ALA A 193 24.52 -4.79 12.14
C ALA A 193 23.31 -3.90 12.48
N GLY A 194 22.82 -3.14 11.51
CA GLY A 194 21.56 -2.41 11.51
C GLY A 194 20.37 -3.25 11.05
N ALA A 195 19.25 -2.58 10.76
CA ALA A 195 18.02 -3.25 10.34
C ALA A 195 17.87 -3.32 8.81
N ASN A 196 17.22 -4.38 8.34
CA ASN A 196 16.60 -4.41 7.01
C ASN A 196 15.25 -3.68 7.08
N LEU A 197 15.11 -2.56 6.37
CA LEU A 197 13.86 -1.80 6.34
C LEU A 197 13.26 -1.81 4.95
N LEU A 198 11.95 -2.05 4.91
CA LEU A 198 11.13 -2.08 3.72
C LEU A 198 10.11 -0.94 3.78
N GLU A 199 10.00 -0.19 2.70
CA GLU A 199 8.95 0.79 2.47
C GLU A 199 8.04 0.33 1.32
N ILE A 200 6.72 0.43 1.52
CA ILE A 200 5.71 0.22 0.48
C ILE A 200 4.88 1.50 0.40
N ASN A 201 4.86 2.15 -0.76
CA ASN A 201 4.00 3.31 -1.01
C ASN A 201 2.80 2.88 -1.85
N PHE A 202 1.61 3.29 -1.43
CA PHE A 202 0.37 3.09 -2.16
C PHE A 202 -0.12 4.42 -2.73
N TYR A 203 -0.51 4.41 -3.99
CA TYR A 203 -1.14 5.54 -4.66
C TYR A 203 -2.45 5.13 -5.31
N GLY A 204 -3.44 6.01 -5.28
CA GLY A 204 -4.72 5.78 -5.94
C GLY A 204 -5.78 6.77 -5.50
N SER A 205 -6.92 6.27 -5.07
CA SER A 205 -8.04 7.10 -4.62
C SER A 205 -8.63 6.55 -3.34
N TRP A 206 -9.08 7.44 -2.47
CA TRP A 206 -9.95 7.07 -1.35
C TRP A 206 -11.30 7.75 -1.49
N ILE A 207 -12.26 7.26 -0.74
CA ILE A 207 -13.62 7.80 -0.70
C ILE A 207 -14.06 7.93 0.74
N ARG A 208 -14.72 9.05 1.03
CA ARG A 208 -15.24 9.42 2.36
C ARG A 208 -16.60 10.12 2.25
N PRO A 209 -17.43 10.10 3.31
CA PRO A 209 -18.66 10.90 3.34
C PRO A 209 -18.36 12.39 3.17
N LYS A 210 -19.19 13.11 2.41
CA LYS A 210 -19.08 14.56 2.22
C LYS A 210 -19.37 15.27 3.55
N GLY A 211 -18.33 15.73 4.24
CA GLY A 211 -18.44 16.50 5.50
C GLY A 211 -17.72 15.89 6.71
N ALA A 212 -16.97 14.80 6.54
CA ALA A 212 -16.01 14.29 7.51
C ALA A 212 -14.66 15.03 7.43
#